data_AF-A0A4D7JSU4-F1
#
_entry.id   AF-A0A4D7JSU4-F1
#
_cell.length_a   1.000
_cell.length_b   1.000
_cell.length_c   1.000
_cell.angle_alpha   90.00
_cell.angle_beta   90.00
_cell.angle_gamma   90.00
#
_symmetry.space_group_name_H-M   'P 1'
#
loop_
_entity.id
_entity.type
_entity.pdbx_description
1 polymer ?
#
loop_
_entity_poly.entity_id
_entity_poly.type
_entity_poly.pdbx_seq_one_letter_code
_entity_poly.pdbx_strand_id
1 'polypeptide(L)'
;MISAFTKGVIKTINTMKKVLKPISKLWLLSLIAILFACDEEFVEPPAVDNSDLRVDLRPQQTSIKSQGSRNTCITFAAVAGLEAAYKRFGYGDIDMSEEFMNHFGKTFWIHPDWDDILAKGEDGSETQVGAFGGGGGAGYINDMMNTGLKIPLESLMPYRSVNITPAIDPTLASEDWQDDVYKKQRVKSDYNLDPNKLTRELLHSDKYYGVANGKFFGPSTGKARDTDFIEQILKREIELVWDFSGNAQYGEIWRPCTSGDAGCNTIAHSMLIVGFDKTSENPDDHYFLIKNSWGSSFTGTDDNFTKVSYDFIRQNGNAIAYIEIPILDPQQWQEFKFVGRWNLVFDGHDGILDIYHLPGYWNDKIDDKRIGSFYTPDGSAYKINGSIEGNKITFYLDGSNPNAHWGTIGDGRKFEYYLSDDDYMAGFHTDPDGKMYAGYAKKGSLFSEGATTPRPYLPESYENSTWIL
;
A
#
# COMPACT_ATOMS: atom_id res chain seq x y z
N MET A 1 6.45 54.76 -38.38
CA MET A 1 6.01 53.35 -38.28
C MET A 1 6.19 52.74 -36.88
N ILE A 2 7.26 53.06 -36.13
CA ILE A 2 7.49 52.52 -34.78
C ILE A 2 6.46 53.02 -33.73
N SER A 3 5.98 54.27 -33.83
CA SER A 3 5.03 54.87 -32.88
C SER A 3 3.61 54.26 -32.89
N ALA A 4 3.17 53.69 -34.02
CA ALA A 4 1.85 53.07 -34.13
C ALA A 4 1.82 51.66 -33.53
N PHE A 5 2.95 50.94 -33.60
CA PHE A 5 3.08 49.59 -33.06
C PHE A 5 3.09 49.58 -31.53
N THR A 6 3.78 50.55 -30.90
CA THR A 6 3.86 50.66 -29.43
C THR A 6 2.51 51.02 -28.80
N LYS A 7 1.70 51.86 -29.46
CA LYS A 7 0.35 52.22 -28.97
C LYS A 7 -0.64 51.07 -29.08
N GLY A 8 -0.50 50.19 -30.08
CA GLY A 8 -1.30 48.97 -30.21
C GLY A 8 -1.03 47.98 -29.08
N VAL A 9 0.24 47.69 -28.79
CA VAL A 9 0.65 46.73 -27.75
C VAL A 9 0.24 47.17 -26.34
N ILE A 10 0.39 48.46 -26.00
CA ILE A 10 -0.01 48.99 -24.69
C ILE A 10 -1.54 48.95 -24.50
N LYS A 11 -2.32 49.14 -25.57
CA LYS A 11 -3.78 49.03 -25.51
C LYS A 11 -4.22 47.57 -25.30
N THR A 12 -3.56 46.60 -25.95
CA THR A 12 -3.84 45.17 -25.76
C THR A 12 -3.50 44.69 -24.35
N ILE A 13 -2.35 45.11 -23.80
CA ILE A 13 -1.94 44.77 -22.42
C ILE A 13 -2.91 45.34 -21.37
N ASN A 14 -3.38 46.58 -21.55
CA ASN A 14 -4.34 47.19 -20.63
C ASN A 14 -5.75 46.59 -20.75
N THR A 15 -6.15 46.10 -21.92
CA THR A 15 -7.39 45.34 -22.08
C THR A 15 -7.28 43.96 -21.43
N MET A 16 -6.16 43.24 -21.58
CA MET A 16 -5.96 41.95 -20.89
C MET A 16 -5.95 42.10 -19.36
N LYS A 17 -5.35 43.16 -18.81
CA LYS A 17 -5.39 43.43 -17.35
C LYS A 17 -6.80 43.72 -16.81
N LYS A 18 -7.69 44.29 -17.63
CA LYS A 18 -9.10 44.52 -17.25
C LYS A 18 -9.96 43.26 -17.33
N VAL A 19 -9.63 42.32 -18.23
CA VAL A 19 -10.33 41.04 -18.37
C VAL A 19 -9.83 40.00 -17.35
N LEU A 20 -8.55 40.02 -16.96
CA LEU A 20 -7.96 39.07 -16.01
C LEU A 20 -8.25 39.38 -14.54
N LYS A 21 -8.55 40.64 -14.18
CA LYS A 21 -8.86 41.05 -12.78
C LYS A 21 -10.11 40.37 -12.16
N PRO A 22 -11.24 40.19 -12.88
CA PRO A 22 -12.36 39.42 -12.35
C PRO A 22 -12.09 37.90 -12.38
N ILE A 23 -11.33 37.41 -13.36
CA ILE A 23 -10.96 35.99 -13.47
C ILE A 23 -10.05 35.56 -12.32
N SER A 24 -9.11 36.41 -11.89
CA SER A 24 -8.24 36.11 -10.75
C SER A 24 -8.99 36.08 -9.41
N LYS A 25 -10.08 36.86 -9.27
CA LYS A 25 -10.93 36.81 -8.07
C LYS A 25 -11.85 35.60 -8.08
N LEU A 26 -12.40 35.21 -9.24
CA LEU A 26 -13.16 33.97 -9.34
C LEU A 26 -12.27 32.75 -9.11
N TRP A 27 -11.06 32.70 -9.69
CA TRP A 27 -10.09 31.64 -9.43
C TRP A 27 -9.66 31.58 -7.96
N LEU A 28 -9.44 32.73 -7.32
CA LEU A 28 -9.08 32.77 -5.90
C LEU A 28 -10.27 32.35 -5.01
N LEU A 29 -11.49 32.76 -5.34
CA LEU A 29 -12.71 32.32 -4.64
C LEU A 29 -13.02 30.85 -4.89
N SER A 30 -12.73 30.31 -6.07
CA SER A 30 -12.84 28.88 -6.38
C SER A 30 -11.74 28.08 -5.67
N LEU A 31 -10.50 28.58 -5.58
CA LEU A 31 -9.45 27.95 -4.78
C LEU A 31 -9.85 27.93 -3.30
N ILE A 32 -10.37 29.06 -2.78
CA ILE A 32 -10.82 29.17 -1.38
C ILE A 32 -12.05 28.26 -1.14
N ALA A 33 -13.00 28.19 -2.07
CA ALA A 33 -14.17 27.32 -1.96
C ALA A 33 -13.82 25.83 -2.08
N ILE A 34 -12.81 25.47 -2.87
CA ILE A 34 -12.25 24.10 -2.93
C ILE A 34 -11.53 23.78 -1.61
N LEU A 35 -10.82 24.74 -1.01
CA LEU A 35 -10.20 24.58 0.31
C LEU A 35 -11.22 24.40 1.45
N PHE A 36 -12.48 24.81 1.26
CA PHE A 36 -13.56 24.63 2.26
C PHE A 36 -14.51 23.45 1.94
N ALA A 37 -14.32 22.76 0.82
CA ALA A 37 -15.17 21.63 0.44
C ALA A 37 -14.68 20.28 0.99
N CYS A 38 -13.46 20.24 1.53
CA CYS A 38 -12.97 19.08 2.27
C CYS A 38 -13.38 19.22 3.74
N ASP A 39 -14.28 18.35 4.20
CA ASP A 39 -14.88 18.33 5.54
C ASP A 39 -13.88 17.90 6.64
N GLU A 40 -12.58 17.95 6.36
CA GLU A 40 -11.55 17.63 7.34
C GLU A 40 -11.11 18.90 8.07
N GLU A 41 -11.28 18.88 9.39
CA GLU A 41 -10.84 19.96 10.27
C GLU A 41 -9.31 20.04 10.21
N PHE A 42 -8.80 21.10 9.57
CA PHE A 42 -7.38 21.39 9.59
C PHE A 42 -6.92 21.68 11.02
N VAL A 43 -6.01 20.85 11.53
CA VAL A 43 -5.37 20.98 12.83
C VAL A 43 -3.98 21.59 12.63
N GLU A 44 -3.71 22.76 13.23
CA GLU A 44 -2.37 23.35 13.14
C GLU A 44 -1.33 22.38 13.73
N PRO A 45 -0.31 21.95 12.96
CA PRO A 45 0.70 21.04 13.46
C PRO A 45 1.48 21.66 14.63
N PRO A 46 1.77 20.91 15.71
CA PRO A 46 2.57 21.43 16.82
C PRO A 46 3.94 21.94 16.36
N ALA A 47 4.41 23.03 16.96
CA ALA A 47 5.75 23.56 16.72
C ALA A 47 6.83 22.54 17.15
N VAL A 48 7.94 22.51 16.41
CA VAL A 48 9.08 21.62 16.64
C VAL A 48 10.35 22.41 16.96
N ASP A 49 11.30 21.78 17.64
CA ASP A 49 12.64 22.34 17.79
C ASP A 49 13.46 22.01 16.54
N ASN A 50 13.95 23.05 15.84
CA ASN A 50 14.70 22.91 14.60
C ASN A 50 15.84 23.93 14.57
N SER A 51 17.05 23.43 14.85
CA SER A 51 18.29 24.20 14.91
C SER A 51 19.43 23.42 14.24
N ASP A 52 20.61 24.03 14.16
CA ASP A 52 21.77 23.37 13.55
C ASP A 52 22.30 22.18 14.35
N LEU A 53 22.13 22.20 15.67
CA LEU A 53 22.62 21.18 16.59
C LEU A 53 21.53 20.23 17.06
N ARG A 54 20.25 20.55 16.84
CA ARG A 54 19.13 19.74 17.31
C ARG A 54 17.91 19.88 16.41
N VAL A 55 17.31 18.75 16.08
CA VAL A 55 15.97 18.66 15.50
C VAL A 55 15.15 17.69 16.34
N ASP A 56 13.94 18.08 16.72
CA ASP A 56 13.03 17.28 17.55
C ASP A 56 11.60 17.32 16.99
N LEU A 57 11.26 16.34 16.16
CA LEU A 57 9.93 16.21 15.52
C LEU A 57 8.95 15.40 16.37
N ARG A 58 9.29 15.04 17.62
CA ARG A 58 8.41 14.27 18.52
C ARG A 58 7.02 14.90 18.72
N PRO A 59 6.87 16.24 18.84
CA PRO A 59 5.55 16.86 18.96
C PRO A 59 4.60 16.55 17.78
N GLN A 60 5.16 16.24 16.61
CA GLN A 60 4.42 15.93 15.38
C GLN A 60 4.24 14.43 15.16
N GLN A 61 4.51 13.59 16.16
CA GLN A 61 4.29 12.15 16.08
C GLN A 61 2.96 11.75 16.72
N THR A 62 2.36 10.68 16.20
CA THR A 62 1.32 9.90 16.90
C THR A 62 1.96 9.08 18.04
N SER A 63 1.13 8.45 18.88
CA SER A 63 1.60 7.59 19.97
C SER A 63 2.45 6.41 19.49
N ILE A 64 3.26 5.86 20.40
CA ILE A 64 4.09 4.67 20.13
C ILE A 64 3.22 3.42 20.24
N LYS A 65 3.05 2.72 19.12
CA LYS A 65 2.33 1.44 19.03
C LYS A 65 3.25 0.25 19.32
N SER A 66 2.68 -0.95 19.38
CA SER A 66 3.42 -2.19 19.67
C SER A 66 3.15 -3.27 18.63
N GLN A 67 4.21 -3.71 17.97
CA GLN A 67 4.18 -4.82 17.01
C GLN A 67 4.00 -6.20 17.69
N GLY A 68 4.19 -6.28 19.00
CA GLY A 68 4.22 -7.54 19.74
C GLY A 68 5.23 -8.53 19.16
N SER A 69 4.82 -9.78 18.91
CA SER A 69 5.75 -10.88 18.55
C SER A 69 5.90 -11.16 17.04
N ARG A 70 5.30 -10.34 16.17
CA ARG A 70 5.08 -10.69 14.75
C ARG A 70 6.16 -10.35 13.73
N ASN A 71 7.31 -9.82 14.15
CA ASN A 71 8.37 -9.35 13.23
C ASN A 71 7.85 -8.37 12.15
N THR A 72 6.87 -7.54 12.48
CA THR A 72 6.16 -6.59 11.60
C THR A 72 6.69 -5.16 11.72
N CYS A 73 7.86 -4.93 12.30
CA CYS A 73 8.45 -3.60 12.49
C CYS A 73 8.45 -2.72 11.23
N ILE A 74 8.61 -3.33 10.06
CA ILE A 74 8.58 -2.68 8.76
C ILE A 74 7.26 -1.96 8.48
N THR A 75 6.11 -2.51 8.91
CA THR A 75 4.80 -1.90 8.67
C THR A 75 4.58 -0.77 9.65
N PHE A 76 4.96 -0.95 10.91
CA PHE A 76 4.92 0.10 11.91
C PHE A 76 5.78 1.30 11.56
N ALA A 77 7.00 1.08 11.06
CA ALA A 77 7.88 2.17 10.66
C ALA A 77 7.30 2.96 9.46
N ALA A 78 6.78 2.24 8.45
CA ALA A 78 6.16 2.85 7.28
C ALA A 78 4.86 3.61 7.63
N VAL A 79 3.97 3.00 8.42
CA VAL A 79 2.72 3.60 8.89
C VAL A 79 3.00 4.81 9.78
N ALA A 80 3.92 4.72 10.74
CA ALA A 80 4.29 5.87 11.57
C ALA A 80 4.85 7.04 10.74
N GLY A 81 5.63 6.76 9.69
CA GLY A 81 6.11 7.79 8.77
C GLY A 81 4.98 8.46 7.97
N LEU A 82 3.95 7.68 7.58
CA LEU A 82 2.77 8.20 6.91
C LEU A 82 1.89 9.04 7.85
N GLU A 83 1.61 8.54 9.05
CA GLU A 83 0.86 9.27 10.09
C GLU A 83 1.53 10.60 10.43
N ALA A 84 2.87 10.60 10.61
CA ALA A 84 3.62 11.82 10.83
C ALA A 84 3.49 12.80 9.65
N ALA A 85 3.58 12.31 8.42
CA ALA A 85 3.36 13.15 7.24
C ALA A 85 1.96 13.79 7.21
N TYR A 86 0.91 13.04 7.49
CA TYR A 86 -0.45 13.62 7.57
C TYR A 86 -0.59 14.63 8.70
N LYS A 87 -0.01 14.36 9.88
CA LYS A 87 -0.01 15.31 11.00
C LYS A 87 0.70 16.62 10.65
N ARG A 88 1.84 16.56 9.95
CA ARG A 88 2.55 17.76 9.44
C ARG A 88 1.74 18.58 8.43
N PHE A 89 0.84 17.93 7.69
CA PHE A 89 -0.06 18.60 6.73
C PHE A 89 -1.39 19.04 7.36
N GLY A 90 -1.53 18.89 8.68
CA GLY A 90 -2.64 19.40 9.45
C GLY A 90 -3.88 18.51 9.47
N TYR A 91 -3.72 17.20 9.27
CA TYR A 91 -4.81 16.23 9.38
C TYR A 91 -4.98 15.72 10.82
N GLY A 92 -4.21 16.23 11.77
CA GLY A 92 -4.21 15.79 13.16
C GLY A 92 -3.62 14.39 13.34
N ASP A 93 -4.05 13.71 14.41
CA ASP A 93 -3.66 12.33 14.69
C ASP A 93 -4.56 11.37 13.90
N ILE A 94 -3.98 10.65 12.95
CA ILE A 94 -4.64 9.56 12.22
C ILE A 94 -4.07 8.25 12.72
N ASP A 95 -4.94 7.29 13.07
CA ASP A 95 -4.56 5.93 13.47
C ASP A 95 -4.78 4.99 12.29
N MET A 96 -3.71 4.66 11.57
CA MET A 96 -3.75 3.84 10.34
C MET A 96 -3.41 2.37 10.61
N SER A 97 -3.90 1.48 9.75
CA SER A 97 -3.79 0.03 9.98
C SER A 97 -2.44 -0.58 9.57
N GLU A 98 -1.63 -0.98 10.56
CA GLU A 98 -0.43 -1.80 10.32
C GLU A 98 -0.76 -3.23 9.85
N GLU A 99 -1.90 -3.79 10.28
CA GLU A 99 -2.35 -5.12 9.85
C GLU A 99 -2.64 -5.13 8.35
N PHE A 100 -3.36 -4.11 7.88
CA PHE A 100 -3.68 -3.96 6.47
C PHE A 100 -2.40 -3.87 5.63
N MET A 101 -1.47 -3.01 6.06
CA MET A 101 -0.19 -2.85 5.38
C MET A 101 0.57 -4.18 5.30
N ASN A 102 0.62 -4.96 6.38
CA ASN A 102 1.28 -6.27 6.38
C ASN A 102 0.58 -7.26 5.46
N HIS A 103 -0.75 -7.31 5.55
CA HIS A 103 -1.56 -8.29 4.85
C HIS A 103 -1.54 -8.06 3.34
N PHE A 104 -1.82 -6.83 2.90
CA PHE A 104 -1.92 -6.51 1.48
C PHE A 104 -0.60 -6.21 0.82
N GLY A 105 0.38 -5.67 1.55
CA GLY A 105 1.75 -5.57 1.05
C GLY A 105 2.30 -6.93 0.59
N LYS A 106 1.90 -8.01 1.27
CA LYS A 106 2.26 -9.40 0.95
C LYS A 106 1.32 -10.06 -0.05
N THR A 107 0.03 -9.79 0.08
CA THR A 107 -0.98 -10.35 -0.83
C THR A 107 -0.79 -9.84 -2.25
N PHE A 108 -0.46 -8.55 -2.42
CA PHE A 108 -0.18 -7.92 -3.72
C PHE A 108 1.27 -8.07 -4.18
N TRP A 109 2.13 -8.75 -3.41
CA TRP A 109 3.47 -9.02 -3.89
C TRP A 109 3.43 -10.11 -4.96
N ILE A 110 4.17 -9.95 -6.06
CA ILE A 110 4.38 -10.98 -7.07
C ILE A 110 5.84 -11.41 -7.07
N HIS A 111 6.07 -12.72 -7.04
CA HIS A 111 7.40 -13.31 -7.11
C HIS A 111 8.06 -12.97 -8.46
N PRO A 112 9.21 -12.27 -8.49
CA PRO A 112 9.78 -11.79 -9.73
C PRO A 112 10.46 -12.89 -10.57
N ASP A 113 10.78 -14.03 -9.97
CA ASP A 113 11.33 -15.20 -10.67
C ASP A 113 10.19 -16.10 -11.15
N TRP A 114 10.01 -16.15 -12.48
CA TRP A 114 8.95 -16.91 -13.12
C TRP A 114 9.23 -18.41 -13.11
N ASP A 115 10.50 -18.82 -13.25
CA ASP A 115 10.86 -20.23 -13.30
C ASP A 115 10.53 -20.91 -11.97
N ASP A 116 10.69 -20.20 -10.85
CA ASP A 116 10.28 -20.69 -9.53
C ASP A 116 8.75 -20.85 -9.41
N ILE A 117 7.96 -19.99 -10.06
CA ILE A 117 6.49 -20.16 -10.08
C ILE A 117 6.08 -21.32 -10.98
N LEU A 118 6.68 -21.44 -12.17
CA LEU A 118 6.45 -22.56 -13.07
C LEU A 118 6.77 -23.91 -12.41
N ALA A 119 7.86 -23.97 -11.64
CA ALA A 119 8.27 -25.17 -10.91
C ALA A 119 7.24 -25.65 -9.87
N LYS A 120 6.33 -24.78 -9.43
CA LYS A 120 5.25 -25.11 -8.48
C LYS A 120 3.98 -25.64 -9.16
N GLY A 121 3.91 -25.64 -10.50
CA GLY A 121 2.79 -26.13 -11.29
C GLY A 121 1.70 -25.09 -11.59
N GLU A 122 0.54 -25.54 -12.07
CA GLU A 122 -0.56 -24.67 -12.54
C GLU A 122 -1.15 -23.76 -11.44
N ASP A 123 -1.29 -24.30 -10.22
CA ASP A 123 -1.65 -23.51 -9.02
C ASP A 123 -0.41 -22.97 -8.30
N GLY A 124 0.71 -22.79 -9.02
CA GLY A 124 1.95 -22.30 -8.45
C GLY A 124 1.75 -20.95 -7.75
N SER A 125 2.20 -20.86 -6.50
CA SER A 125 2.04 -19.65 -5.71
C SER A 125 2.99 -18.55 -6.16
N GLU A 126 2.44 -17.35 -6.38
CA GLU A 126 3.17 -16.17 -6.80
C GLU A 126 3.16 -15.05 -5.77
N THR A 127 2.24 -15.10 -4.79
CA THR A 127 2.15 -14.09 -3.73
C THR A 127 2.69 -14.57 -2.39
N GLN A 128 2.66 -13.73 -1.35
CA GLN A 128 2.99 -14.12 0.02
C GLN A 128 1.73 -14.24 0.89
N VAL A 129 1.84 -14.96 2.01
CA VAL A 129 0.77 -15.04 3.01
C VAL A 129 0.83 -13.81 3.90
N GLY A 130 -0.28 -13.08 4.03
CA GLY A 130 -0.40 -11.84 4.79
C GLY A 130 -0.25 -11.98 6.31
N ALA A 131 -0.10 -13.20 6.82
CA ALA A 131 0.02 -13.49 8.26
C ALA A 131 1.40 -13.11 8.83
N PHE A 132 2.45 -13.31 8.05
CA PHE A 132 3.84 -13.26 8.52
C PHE A 132 4.43 -11.87 8.37
N GLY A 133 5.37 -11.47 9.23
CA GLY A 133 6.14 -10.23 9.09
C GLY A 133 7.36 -10.37 8.15
N GLY A 134 8.29 -9.42 8.23
CA GLY A 134 9.52 -9.39 7.43
C GLY A 134 9.40 -8.69 6.06
N GLY A 135 10.50 -8.08 5.60
CA GLY A 135 10.55 -7.16 4.45
C GLY A 135 11.39 -5.91 4.74
N GLY A 136 11.04 -4.75 4.18
CA GLY A 136 11.67 -3.46 4.46
C GLY A 136 10.66 -2.33 4.56
N GLY A 137 10.71 -1.52 5.63
CA GLY A 137 9.77 -0.43 5.87
C GLY A 137 9.98 0.73 4.91
N ALA A 138 11.23 1.05 4.59
CA ALA A 138 11.54 2.02 3.53
C ALA A 138 11.03 1.53 2.16
N GLY A 139 11.03 0.21 1.96
CA GLY A 139 10.42 -0.44 0.80
C GLY A 139 8.91 -0.20 0.71
N TYR A 140 8.16 -0.24 1.82
CA TYR A 140 6.74 0.07 1.78
C TYR A 140 6.43 1.52 1.45
N ILE A 141 7.27 2.48 1.88
CA ILE A 141 7.14 3.87 1.41
C ILE A 141 7.35 3.94 -0.12
N ASN A 142 8.33 3.20 -0.65
CA ASN A 142 8.54 3.09 -2.08
C ASN A 142 7.33 2.49 -2.81
N ASP A 143 6.73 1.45 -2.24
CA ASP A 143 5.54 0.83 -2.83
C ASP A 143 4.37 1.82 -2.83
N MET A 144 4.07 2.51 -1.72
CA MET A 144 3.03 3.56 -1.68
C MET A 144 3.20 4.65 -2.74
N MET A 145 4.45 5.09 -2.98
CA MET A 145 4.74 6.13 -3.97
C MET A 145 4.53 5.67 -5.42
N ASN A 146 4.93 4.45 -5.75
CA ASN A 146 5.04 4.02 -7.15
C ASN A 146 3.92 3.09 -7.59
N THR A 147 3.24 2.45 -6.65
CA THR A 147 2.26 1.39 -6.92
C THR A 147 0.83 1.81 -6.59
N GLY A 148 0.68 2.94 -5.89
CA GLY A 148 -0.60 3.41 -5.39
C GLY A 148 -1.13 2.59 -4.21
N LEU A 149 -0.26 1.88 -3.47
CA LEU A 149 -0.62 1.28 -2.18
C LEU A 149 -1.16 2.38 -1.25
N LYS A 150 -2.32 2.13 -0.66
CA LYS A 150 -2.94 3.01 0.32
C LYS A 150 -3.36 2.21 1.56
N ILE A 151 -3.61 2.89 2.66
CA ILE A 151 -3.87 2.31 3.98
C ILE A 151 -5.20 2.85 4.51
N PRO A 152 -6.09 2.01 5.03
CA PRO A 152 -7.27 2.45 5.76
C PRO A 152 -6.92 2.82 7.22
N LEU A 153 -7.92 3.26 7.97
CA LEU A 153 -7.82 3.41 9.42
C LEU A 153 -7.64 2.06 10.13
N GLU A 154 -6.97 2.08 11.29
CA GLU A 154 -6.75 0.92 12.16
C GLU A 154 -8.05 0.23 12.57
N SER A 155 -9.14 0.99 12.76
CA SER A 155 -10.45 0.44 13.13
C SER A 155 -11.04 -0.51 12.09
N LEU A 156 -10.62 -0.42 10.83
CA LEU A 156 -11.16 -1.25 9.73
C LEU A 156 -10.44 -2.59 9.59
N MET A 157 -9.18 -2.68 10.03
CA MET A 157 -8.43 -3.92 10.10
C MET A 157 -7.48 -3.88 11.32
N PRO A 158 -8.01 -4.14 12.53
CA PRO A 158 -7.22 -3.96 13.75
C PRO A 158 -6.02 -4.88 13.83
N TYR A 159 -4.92 -4.34 14.35
CA TYR A 159 -3.66 -5.03 14.53
C TYR A 159 -3.74 -6.16 15.53
N ARG A 160 -3.21 -7.32 15.11
CA ARG A 160 -3.03 -8.48 15.98
C ARG A 160 -1.59 -8.49 16.47
N SER A 161 -1.38 -8.29 17.76
CA SER A 161 -0.02 -8.21 18.36
C SER A 161 0.62 -9.57 18.65
N VAL A 162 -0.14 -10.66 18.52
CA VAL A 162 0.35 -12.03 18.72
C VAL A 162 0.57 -12.73 17.38
N ASN A 163 1.55 -13.61 17.32
CA ASN A 163 1.77 -14.49 16.16
C ASN A 163 0.47 -15.19 15.76
N ILE A 164 0.15 -15.12 14.47
CA ILE A 164 -1.01 -15.80 13.90
C ILE A 164 -0.61 -17.25 13.65
N THR A 165 -1.38 -18.15 14.23
CA THR A 165 -1.20 -19.60 14.11
C THR A 165 -2.47 -20.24 13.57
N PRO A 166 -2.42 -21.46 13.02
CA PRO A 166 -3.63 -22.22 12.64
C PRO A 166 -4.62 -22.40 13.80
N ALA A 167 -4.15 -22.38 15.05
CA ALA A 167 -5.02 -22.45 16.22
C ALA A 167 -5.79 -21.14 16.48
N ILE A 168 -5.19 -19.98 16.16
CA ILE A 168 -5.81 -18.66 16.28
C ILE A 168 -6.66 -18.33 15.05
N ASP A 169 -6.18 -18.71 13.86
CA ASP A 169 -6.82 -18.46 12.58
C ASP A 169 -6.75 -19.72 11.72
N PRO A 170 -7.80 -20.56 11.72
CA PRO A 170 -7.82 -21.84 11.00
C PRO A 170 -7.69 -21.74 9.49
N THR A 171 -7.79 -20.53 8.92
CA THR A 171 -7.53 -20.32 7.48
C THR A 171 -6.04 -20.32 7.16
N LEU A 172 -5.17 -20.18 8.17
CA LEU A 172 -3.73 -20.31 8.03
C LEU A 172 -3.36 -21.81 8.01
N ALA A 173 -2.76 -22.26 6.92
CA ALA A 173 -2.46 -23.68 6.73
C ALA A 173 -1.29 -24.18 7.58
N SER A 174 -0.29 -23.33 7.84
CA SER A 174 0.92 -23.66 8.60
C SER A 174 1.52 -22.42 9.27
N GLU A 175 2.17 -22.59 10.42
CA GLU A 175 2.95 -21.52 11.09
C GLU A 175 4.30 -21.28 10.40
N ASP A 176 4.77 -22.23 9.61
CA ASP A 176 6.01 -22.12 8.85
C ASP A 176 5.71 -21.61 7.44
N TRP A 177 6.18 -20.40 7.13
CA TRP A 177 6.02 -19.81 5.81
C TRP A 177 6.76 -20.57 4.70
N GLN A 178 7.74 -21.42 5.05
CA GLN A 178 8.49 -22.27 4.11
C GLN A 178 7.80 -23.61 3.85
N ASP A 179 6.68 -23.89 4.52
CA ASP A 179 5.94 -25.14 4.36
C ASP A 179 5.48 -25.35 2.91
N ASP A 180 5.62 -26.58 2.43
CA ASP A 180 5.24 -26.99 1.09
C ASP A 180 3.76 -26.74 0.77
N VAL A 181 2.88 -26.67 1.77
CA VAL A 181 1.46 -26.29 1.57
C VAL A 181 1.34 -24.92 0.89
N TYR A 182 2.28 -24.01 1.12
CA TYR A 182 2.30 -22.68 0.52
C TYR A 182 2.88 -22.65 -0.90
N LYS A 183 3.25 -23.78 -1.50
CA LYS A 183 3.55 -23.86 -2.94
C LYS A 183 2.29 -23.63 -3.80
N LYS A 184 1.10 -23.80 -3.22
CA LYS A 184 -0.19 -23.59 -3.88
C LYS A 184 -0.75 -22.19 -3.64
N GLN A 185 -1.13 -21.48 -4.71
CA GLN A 185 -1.73 -20.15 -4.62
C GLN A 185 -3.08 -20.21 -3.92
N ARG A 186 -3.86 -21.28 -4.13
CA ARG A 186 -5.15 -21.45 -3.47
C ARG A 186 -5.03 -21.44 -1.95
N VAL A 187 -4.02 -22.13 -1.41
CA VAL A 187 -3.78 -22.22 0.03
C VAL A 187 -3.42 -20.85 0.62
N LYS A 188 -2.59 -20.05 -0.06
CA LYS A 188 -2.31 -18.67 0.36
C LYS A 188 -3.58 -17.81 0.31
N SER A 189 -4.37 -17.99 -0.74
CA SER A 189 -5.60 -17.22 -0.98
C SER A 189 -6.71 -17.58 0.02
N ASP A 190 -6.76 -18.81 0.53
CA ASP A 190 -7.70 -19.20 1.59
C ASP A 190 -7.50 -18.37 2.87
N TYR A 191 -6.25 -18.02 3.20
CA TYR A 191 -5.95 -17.07 4.27
C TYR A 191 -6.13 -15.62 3.83
N ASN A 192 -5.52 -15.23 2.70
CA ASN A 192 -5.44 -13.83 2.27
C ASN A 192 -6.81 -13.25 1.88
N LEU A 193 -7.70 -14.08 1.34
CA LEU A 193 -9.02 -13.68 0.83
C LEU A 193 -10.17 -14.16 1.74
N ASP A 194 -9.87 -14.51 3.00
CA ASP A 194 -10.89 -14.86 3.98
C ASP A 194 -11.88 -13.69 4.14
N PRO A 195 -13.19 -13.90 3.90
CA PRO A 195 -14.20 -12.85 4.00
C PRO A 195 -14.33 -12.24 5.41
N ASN A 196 -13.86 -12.93 6.46
CA ASN A 196 -13.81 -12.34 7.81
C ASN A 196 -12.73 -11.28 7.97
N LYS A 197 -11.72 -11.28 7.10
CA LYS A 197 -10.66 -10.26 7.00
C LYS A 197 -11.03 -9.20 5.97
N LEU A 198 -11.64 -9.62 4.86
CA LEU A 198 -12.14 -8.76 3.79
C LEU A 198 -13.57 -8.29 4.07
N THR A 199 -13.76 -7.58 5.18
CA THR A 199 -15.09 -7.06 5.51
C THR A 199 -15.55 -6.06 4.46
N ARG A 200 -16.88 -5.94 4.30
CA ARG A 200 -17.46 -4.95 3.40
C ARG A 200 -17.06 -3.52 3.77
N GLU A 201 -17.02 -3.22 5.07
CA GLU A 201 -16.61 -1.92 5.60
C GLU A 201 -15.17 -1.60 5.20
N LEU A 202 -14.27 -2.58 5.31
CA LEU A 202 -12.89 -2.43 4.84
C LEU A 202 -12.86 -2.16 3.34
N LEU A 203 -13.46 -3.02 2.52
CA LEU A 203 -13.39 -2.94 1.04
C LEU A 203 -14.04 -1.67 0.48
N HIS A 204 -15.07 -1.16 1.15
CA HIS A 204 -15.84 0.03 0.73
C HIS A 204 -15.51 1.27 1.57
N SER A 205 -14.36 1.29 2.26
CA SER A 205 -13.94 2.46 3.04
C SER A 205 -13.92 3.72 2.18
N ASP A 206 -14.50 4.79 2.70
CA ASP A 206 -14.54 6.10 2.05
C ASP A 206 -13.15 6.73 1.89
N LYS A 207 -12.20 6.32 2.73
CA LYS A 207 -10.87 6.92 2.81
C LYS A 207 -9.79 5.86 2.84
N TYR A 208 -8.81 6.07 1.98
CA TYR A 208 -7.52 5.42 2.03
C TYR A 208 -6.41 6.46 1.92
N TYR A 209 -5.44 6.34 2.81
CA TYR A 209 -4.32 7.25 2.97
C TYR A 209 -3.10 6.72 2.25
N GLY A 210 -2.28 7.59 1.66
CA GLY A 210 -1.12 7.14 0.90
C GLY A 210 -0.11 8.25 0.65
N VAL A 211 0.87 7.96 -0.19
CA VAL A 211 1.97 8.87 -0.49
C VAL A 211 1.81 9.44 -1.89
N ALA A 212 1.78 10.76 -2.02
CA ALA A 212 1.75 11.43 -3.31
C ALA A 212 3.15 11.71 -3.85
N ASN A 213 4.11 12.05 -2.97
CA ASN A 213 5.49 12.30 -3.34
C ASN A 213 6.46 12.03 -2.17
N GLY A 214 7.67 11.57 -2.50
CA GLY A 214 8.72 11.28 -1.54
C GLY A 214 9.99 10.77 -2.24
N LYS A 215 10.88 10.15 -1.47
CA LYS A 215 12.09 9.51 -1.99
C LYS A 215 12.38 8.20 -1.27
N PHE A 216 12.88 7.24 -2.04
CA PHE A 216 13.43 5.98 -1.55
C PHE A 216 14.89 5.86 -1.96
N PHE A 217 15.72 5.42 -1.02
CA PHE A 217 17.13 5.16 -1.22
C PHE A 217 17.45 3.73 -0.76
N GLY A 218 17.56 2.83 -1.74
CA GLY A 218 17.89 1.43 -1.48
C GLY A 218 19.34 1.21 -1.04
N PRO A 219 19.69 -0.05 -0.71
CA PRO A 219 20.99 -0.42 -0.13
C PRO A 219 22.22 0.03 -0.89
N SER A 220 22.16 0.04 -2.22
CA SER A 220 23.28 0.40 -3.08
C SER A 220 23.65 1.89 -3.04
N THR A 221 22.78 2.76 -2.50
CA THR A 221 23.00 4.22 -2.49
C THR A 221 23.93 4.69 -1.37
N GLY A 222 24.08 3.91 -0.29
CA GLY A 222 24.78 4.31 0.92
C GLY A 222 24.07 5.40 1.75
N LYS A 223 22.94 5.94 1.30
CA LYS A 223 22.26 7.08 1.95
C LYS A 223 21.68 6.75 3.33
N ALA A 224 21.32 5.49 3.58
CA ALA A 224 20.88 5.02 4.89
C ALA A 224 21.99 5.04 5.97
N ARG A 225 23.25 5.27 5.58
CA ARG A 225 24.43 5.37 6.45
C ARG A 225 25.03 6.78 6.49
N ASP A 226 24.51 7.69 5.69
CA ASP A 226 25.01 9.05 5.52
C ASP A 226 24.31 9.97 6.54
N THR A 227 24.92 10.15 7.70
CA THR A 227 24.33 10.92 8.80
C THR A 227 24.08 12.39 8.43
N ASP A 228 24.93 12.97 7.60
CA ASP A 228 24.79 14.36 7.16
C ASP A 228 23.59 14.52 6.22
N PHE A 229 23.39 13.54 5.33
CA PHE A 229 22.18 13.47 4.51
C PHE A 229 20.92 13.33 5.37
N ILE A 230 20.91 12.45 6.36
CA ILE A 230 19.76 12.23 7.25
C ILE A 230 19.42 13.53 8.00
N GLU A 231 20.42 14.21 8.57
CA GLU A 231 20.24 15.50 9.24
C GLU A 231 19.64 16.57 8.31
N GLN A 232 20.12 16.66 7.06
CA GLN A 232 19.61 17.62 6.08
C GLN A 232 18.13 17.41 5.78
N ILE A 233 17.65 16.17 5.78
CA ILE A 233 16.22 15.87 5.62
C ILE A 233 15.45 16.23 6.89
N LEU A 234 15.96 15.87 8.07
CA LEU A 234 15.32 16.21 9.36
C LEU A 234 15.19 17.73 9.57
N LYS A 235 16.20 18.52 9.18
CA LYS A 235 16.16 20.00 9.23
C LYS A 235 15.06 20.61 8.35
N ARG A 236 14.52 19.84 7.39
CA ARG A 236 13.34 20.22 6.60
C ARG A 236 12.02 19.81 7.25
N GLU A 237 12.08 19.34 8.49
CA GLU A 237 10.93 18.83 9.26
C GLU A 237 10.29 17.62 8.57
N ILE A 238 11.13 16.67 8.14
CA ILE A 238 10.70 15.44 7.47
C ILE A 238 11.34 14.25 8.18
N GLU A 239 10.51 13.33 8.67
CA GLU A 239 10.93 12.06 9.26
C GLU A 239 11.42 11.08 8.19
N LEU A 240 12.24 10.12 8.60
CA LEU A 240 12.78 9.10 7.71
C LEU A 240 12.52 7.69 8.22
N VAL A 241 11.88 6.87 7.40
CA VAL A 241 11.75 5.42 7.64
C VAL A 241 13.10 4.78 7.32
N TRP A 242 13.68 4.10 8.31
CA TRP A 242 15.04 3.61 8.26
C TRP A 242 15.09 2.10 8.55
N ASP A 243 15.56 1.36 7.54
CA ASP A 243 15.79 -0.09 7.63
C ASP A 243 17.25 -0.34 7.95
N PHE A 244 17.53 -1.26 8.88
CA PHE A 244 18.90 -1.60 9.26
C PHE A 244 19.02 -3.06 9.71
N SER A 245 20.25 -3.56 9.68
CA SER A 245 20.61 -4.86 10.25
C SER A 245 22.03 -4.78 10.80
N GLY A 246 22.25 -5.30 12.00
CA GLY A 246 23.55 -5.18 12.65
C GLY A 246 23.57 -5.73 14.07
N ASN A 247 24.59 -5.31 14.82
CA ASN A 247 24.79 -5.68 16.21
C ASN A 247 24.68 -4.44 17.09
N ALA A 248 23.74 -4.46 18.04
CA ALA A 248 23.43 -3.34 18.92
C ALA A 248 23.68 -3.69 20.40
N GLN A 249 24.43 -2.83 21.07
CA GLN A 249 24.47 -2.79 22.52
C GLN A 249 23.39 -1.83 22.99
N TYR A 250 22.40 -2.35 23.71
CA TYR A 250 21.31 -1.55 24.27
C TYR A 250 21.78 -0.81 25.53
N GLY A 251 21.29 0.41 25.68
CA GLY A 251 21.58 1.32 26.79
C GLY A 251 20.75 2.58 26.64
N GLU A 252 21.15 3.68 27.27
CA GLU A 252 20.50 4.98 27.04
C GLU A 252 20.60 5.40 25.57
N ILE A 253 21.76 5.19 24.95
CA ILE A 253 22.00 5.36 23.52
C ILE A 253 22.46 4.01 22.98
N TRP A 254 21.77 3.49 21.96
CA TRP A 254 22.19 2.27 21.28
C TRP A 254 23.48 2.51 20.51
N ARG A 255 24.44 1.61 20.69
CA ARG A 255 25.77 1.70 20.08
C ARG A 255 26.10 0.43 19.31
N PRO A 256 26.99 0.51 18.30
CA PRO A 256 27.48 -0.69 17.64
C PRO A 256 28.33 -1.51 18.62
N CYS A 257 28.32 -2.83 18.46
CA CYS A 257 29.13 -3.75 19.25
C CYS A 257 29.59 -4.94 18.40
N THR A 258 30.56 -5.71 18.89
CA THR A 258 31.03 -6.91 18.20
C THR A 258 30.17 -8.10 18.59
N SER A 259 29.76 -8.91 17.61
CA SER A 259 29.03 -10.16 17.87
C SER A 259 29.81 -11.03 18.87
N GLY A 260 29.15 -11.43 19.95
CA GLY A 260 29.75 -12.21 21.04
C GLY A 260 30.17 -11.38 22.26
N ASP A 261 30.24 -10.06 22.14
CA ASP A 261 30.42 -9.18 23.29
C ASP A 261 29.22 -9.30 24.25
N ALA A 262 29.48 -9.20 25.56
CA ALA A 262 28.43 -9.27 26.56
C ALA A 262 27.40 -8.14 26.36
N GLY A 263 26.12 -8.49 26.20
CA GLY A 263 25.04 -7.52 25.97
C GLY A 263 24.90 -7.04 24.52
N CYS A 264 25.65 -7.62 23.58
CA CYS A 264 25.53 -7.32 22.15
C CYS A 264 24.46 -8.19 21.50
N ASN A 265 23.49 -7.57 20.82
CA ASN A 265 22.35 -8.26 20.22
C ASN A 265 22.38 -8.10 18.70
N THR A 266 22.28 -9.21 17.97
CA THR A 266 22.00 -9.15 16.53
C THR A 266 20.56 -8.72 16.32
N ILE A 267 20.36 -7.71 15.49
CA ILE A 267 19.06 -7.11 15.21
C ILE A 267 18.94 -6.82 13.72
N ALA A 268 17.77 -7.12 13.16
CA ALA A 268 17.31 -6.63 11.88
C ALA A 268 15.94 -5.99 12.11
N HIS A 269 15.81 -4.70 11.79
CA HIS A 269 14.67 -3.92 12.24
C HIS A 269 14.42 -2.71 11.33
N SER A 270 13.25 -2.12 11.47
CA SER A 270 12.85 -0.89 10.78
C SER A 270 12.22 0.05 11.79
N MET A 271 12.59 1.32 11.74
CA MET A 271 12.12 2.35 12.66
C MET A 271 11.97 3.70 11.97
N LEU A 272 11.36 4.68 12.64
CA LEU A 272 11.21 6.04 12.12
C LEU A 272 12.17 7.00 12.85
N ILE A 273 13.08 7.63 12.10
CA ILE A 273 13.96 8.68 12.61
C ILE A 273 13.17 9.98 12.66
N VAL A 274 13.07 10.58 13.84
CA VAL A 274 12.25 11.78 14.12
C VAL A 274 13.07 12.97 14.61
N GLY A 275 14.40 12.87 14.61
CA GLY A 275 15.25 13.97 15.07
C GLY A 275 16.69 13.56 15.34
N PHE A 276 17.48 14.52 15.79
CA PHE A 276 18.84 14.32 16.28
C PHE A 276 19.19 15.36 17.34
N ASP A 277 20.14 15.03 18.19
CA ASP A 277 20.67 15.93 19.21
C ASP A 277 22.21 15.85 19.24
N LYS A 278 22.84 16.99 18.99
CA LYS A 278 24.30 17.23 19.05
C LYS A 278 24.63 18.37 20.02
N THR A 279 23.76 18.65 20.98
CA THR A 279 23.94 19.75 21.93
C THR A 279 25.02 19.48 22.97
N SER A 280 25.35 18.21 23.23
CA SER A 280 26.49 17.83 24.08
C SER A 280 27.81 18.24 23.44
N GLU A 281 28.74 18.76 24.25
CA GLU A 281 30.12 19.02 23.80
C GLU A 281 30.88 17.72 23.50
N ASN A 282 30.47 16.60 24.11
CA ASN A 282 31.04 15.28 23.87
C ASN A 282 30.33 14.60 22.67
N PRO A 283 31.03 14.35 21.55
CA PRO A 283 30.44 13.71 20.37
C PRO A 283 29.93 12.30 20.62
N ASP A 284 30.45 11.60 21.63
CA ASP A 284 29.95 10.26 21.97
C ASP A 284 28.51 10.32 22.48
N ASP A 285 28.07 11.44 23.04
CA ASP A 285 26.71 11.66 23.53
C ASP A 285 25.78 12.18 22.43
N HIS A 286 26.22 12.27 21.17
CA HIS A 286 25.36 12.63 20.04
C HIS A 286 24.52 11.44 19.59
N TYR A 287 23.24 11.68 19.30
CA TYR A 287 22.32 10.62 18.91
C TYR A 287 21.23 11.10 17.95
N PHE A 288 20.60 10.14 17.28
CA PHE A 288 19.34 10.29 16.58
C PHE A 288 18.19 9.86 17.50
N LEU A 289 17.08 10.59 17.43
CA LEU A 289 15.81 10.27 18.08
C LEU A 289 15.01 9.35 17.17
N ILE A 290 14.59 8.20 17.67
CA ILE A 290 13.91 7.17 16.87
C ILE A 290 12.61 6.71 17.54
N LYS A 291 11.51 6.76 16.79
CA LYS A 291 10.24 6.14 17.14
C LYS A 291 10.30 4.65 16.81
N ASN A 292 10.27 3.82 17.84
CA ASN A 292 10.28 2.36 17.73
C ASN A 292 8.83 1.81 17.83
N SER A 293 8.64 0.52 17.62
CA SER A 293 7.35 -0.18 17.56
C SER A 293 7.22 -1.27 18.62
N TRP A 294 7.85 -1.08 19.78
CA TRP A 294 7.85 -2.07 20.88
C TRP A 294 6.97 -1.65 22.08
N GLY A 295 6.09 -0.67 21.87
CA GLY A 295 5.23 -0.11 22.91
C GLY A 295 5.94 0.91 23.80
N SER A 296 5.14 1.73 24.48
CA SER A 296 5.63 2.85 25.30
C SER A 296 6.38 2.45 26.57
N SER A 297 6.36 1.18 26.98
CA SER A 297 7.07 0.72 28.17
C SER A 297 8.45 0.13 27.87
N PHE A 298 8.85 0.06 26.59
CA PHE A 298 10.04 -0.69 26.21
C PHE A 298 11.34 0.08 26.46
N THR A 299 11.35 1.37 26.18
CA THR A 299 12.60 2.15 26.20
C THR A 299 13.02 2.48 27.62
N GLY A 300 14.32 2.40 27.90
CA GLY A 300 14.89 2.87 29.16
C GLY A 300 15.00 4.40 29.28
N THR A 301 14.26 5.16 28.45
CA THR A 301 14.25 6.62 28.45
C THR A 301 12.89 7.14 28.92
N ASP A 302 12.90 8.28 29.60
CA ASP A 302 11.69 8.90 30.16
C ASP A 302 10.70 9.39 29.08
N ASP A 303 11.18 9.59 27.86
CA ASP A 303 10.40 10.13 26.73
C ASP A 303 9.80 9.05 25.82
N ASN A 304 10.10 7.78 26.09
CA ASN A 304 9.68 6.62 25.32
C ASN A 304 10.32 6.45 23.92
N PHE A 305 11.31 7.29 23.53
CA PHE A 305 11.99 7.20 22.24
C PHE A 305 13.34 6.49 22.35
N THR A 306 13.69 5.75 21.31
CA THR A 306 15.01 5.10 21.24
C THR A 306 16.04 6.14 20.81
N LYS A 307 17.14 6.27 21.54
CA LYS A 307 18.30 7.06 21.11
C LYS A 307 19.31 6.12 20.43
N VAL A 308 19.78 6.49 19.25
CA VAL A 308 20.74 5.69 18.47
C VAL A 308 21.95 6.53 18.12
N SER A 309 23.15 6.00 18.38
CA SER A 309 24.38 6.75 18.11
C SER A 309 24.61 6.96 16.61
N TYR A 310 25.33 8.02 16.27
CA TYR A 310 25.75 8.30 14.89
C TYR A 310 26.53 7.13 14.28
N ASP A 311 27.42 6.52 15.05
CA ASP A 311 28.23 5.38 14.59
C ASP A 311 27.39 4.14 14.29
N PHE A 312 26.31 3.92 15.06
CA PHE A 312 25.40 2.81 14.78
C PHE A 312 24.72 2.98 13.41
N ILE A 313 24.24 4.19 13.09
CA ILE A 313 23.62 4.49 11.79
C ILE A 313 24.62 4.31 10.64
N ARG A 314 25.83 4.86 10.77
CA ARG A 314 26.88 4.76 9.76
C ARG A 314 27.26 3.32 9.42
N GLN A 315 27.20 2.42 10.42
CA GLN A 315 27.61 1.03 10.26
C GLN A 315 26.48 0.13 9.73
N ASN A 316 25.24 0.34 10.20
CA ASN A 316 24.20 -0.68 10.08
C ASN A 316 23.04 -0.31 9.15
N GLY A 317 22.94 0.94 8.69
CA GLY A 317 21.86 1.37 7.80
C GLY A 317 21.81 0.56 6.50
N ASN A 318 20.63 0.13 6.09
CA ASN A 318 20.39 -0.64 4.88
C ASN A 318 19.62 0.19 3.85
N ALA A 319 18.42 0.66 4.16
CA ALA A 319 17.62 1.49 3.27
C ALA A 319 16.97 2.63 4.03
N ILE A 320 16.61 3.70 3.32
CA ILE A 320 15.92 4.83 3.91
C ILE A 320 14.91 5.44 2.94
N ALA A 321 13.77 5.88 3.45
CA ALA A 321 12.75 6.57 2.68
C ALA A 321 12.14 7.71 3.48
N TYR A 322 11.58 8.69 2.78
CA TYR A 322 10.82 9.77 3.40
C TYR A 322 9.66 10.24 2.53
N ILE A 323 8.64 10.78 3.17
CA ILE A 323 7.43 11.31 2.55
C ILE A 323 7.49 12.84 2.57
N GLU A 324 7.54 13.43 1.38
CA GLU A 324 7.46 14.89 1.23
C GLU A 324 6.00 15.36 1.24
N ILE A 325 5.12 14.63 0.56
CA ILE A 325 3.72 15.00 0.38
C ILE A 325 2.85 13.73 0.49
N PRO A 326 1.97 13.61 1.49
CA PRO A 326 0.95 12.57 1.52
C PRO A 326 -0.17 12.86 0.49
N ILE A 327 -1.07 11.91 0.25
CA ILE A 327 -2.28 12.19 -0.55
C ILE A 327 -3.18 13.15 0.24
N LEU A 328 -3.30 14.39 -0.23
CA LEU A 328 -4.05 15.46 0.45
C LEU A 328 -5.59 15.30 0.37
N ASP A 329 -6.06 14.35 -0.42
CA ASP A 329 -7.49 14.04 -0.49
C ASP A 329 -7.63 12.52 -0.42
N PRO A 330 -7.60 11.94 0.79
CA PRO A 330 -7.84 10.51 0.99
C PRO A 330 -9.22 10.14 0.45
N GLN A 331 -9.25 9.24 -0.51
CA GLN A 331 -10.44 8.90 -1.28
C GLN A 331 -10.66 7.39 -1.27
N GLN A 332 -11.85 6.97 -1.69
CA GLN A 332 -12.16 5.57 -1.94
C GLN A 332 -11.13 4.94 -2.89
N TRP A 333 -10.80 3.68 -2.65
CA TRP A 333 -9.99 2.88 -3.56
C TRP A 333 -10.91 1.93 -4.35
N GLN A 334 -11.50 2.42 -5.44
CA GLN A 334 -12.52 1.68 -6.19
C GLN A 334 -12.05 0.31 -6.65
N GLU A 335 -10.81 0.22 -7.12
CA GLU A 335 -10.21 -1.01 -7.62
C GLU A 335 -10.06 -2.05 -6.50
N PHE A 336 -9.81 -1.61 -5.27
CA PHE A 336 -9.65 -2.51 -4.11
C PHE A 336 -10.94 -3.28 -3.77
N LYS A 337 -12.11 -2.74 -4.12
CA LYS A 337 -13.40 -3.43 -3.92
C LYS A 337 -13.49 -4.76 -4.68
N PHE A 338 -12.72 -4.92 -5.76
CA PHE A 338 -12.65 -6.19 -6.50
C PHE A 338 -11.91 -7.30 -5.75
N VAL A 339 -11.05 -6.97 -4.79
CA VAL A 339 -10.25 -7.96 -4.07
C VAL A 339 -11.16 -8.90 -3.28
N GLY A 340 -10.87 -10.21 -3.37
CA GLY A 340 -11.61 -11.26 -2.69
C GLY A 340 -11.93 -12.46 -3.56
N ARG A 341 -12.71 -13.37 -2.97
CA ARG A 341 -13.18 -14.60 -3.59
C ARG A 341 -14.58 -14.43 -4.17
N TRP A 342 -14.71 -14.75 -5.45
CA TRP A 342 -15.93 -14.56 -6.23
C TRP A 342 -16.43 -15.89 -6.78
N ASN A 343 -17.71 -16.20 -6.59
CA ASN A 343 -18.36 -17.28 -7.32
C ASN A 343 -18.75 -16.74 -8.70
N LEU A 344 -18.07 -17.20 -9.75
CA LEU A 344 -18.20 -16.73 -11.12
C LEU A 344 -19.04 -17.73 -11.92
N VAL A 345 -20.02 -17.23 -12.68
CA VAL A 345 -20.88 -18.01 -13.58
C VAL A 345 -20.90 -17.38 -14.96
N PHE A 346 -20.65 -18.17 -16.01
CA PHE A 346 -20.64 -17.75 -17.40
C PHE A 346 -20.89 -18.93 -18.34
N ASP A 347 -21.76 -18.77 -19.35
CA ASP A 347 -21.92 -19.75 -20.44
C ASP A 347 -22.05 -21.22 -20.00
N GLY A 348 -22.85 -21.47 -18.95
CA GLY A 348 -23.05 -22.82 -18.40
C GLY A 348 -21.88 -23.37 -17.56
N HIS A 349 -20.81 -22.59 -17.39
CA HIS A 349 -19.70 -22.86 -16.48
C HIS A 349 -19.87 -22.08 -15.18
N ASP A 350 -19.39 -22.68 -14.09
CA ASP A 350 -19.22 -22.04 -12.79
C ASP A 350 -17.81 -22.29 -12.24
N GLY A 351 -17.41 -21.49 -11.25
CA GLY A 351 -16.14 -21.68 -10.57
C GLY A 351 -15.83 -20.55 -9.59
N ILE A 352 -14.62 -20.59 -9.04
CA ILE A 352 -14.14 -19.63 -8.06
C ILE A 352 -13.10 -18.73 -8.70
N LEU A 353 -13.40 -17.44 -8.78
CA LEU A 353 -12.47 -16.40 -9.18
C LEU A 353 -11.88 -15.75 -7.93
N ASP A 354 -10.62 -16.05 -7.63
CA ASP A 354 -9.85 -15.41 -6.57
C ASP A 354 -9.12 -14.20 -7.15
N ILE A 355 -9.50 -12.99 -6.75
CA ILE A 355 -8.82 -11.74 -7.08
C ILE A 355 -7.93 -11.36 -5.89
N TYR A 356 -6.63 -11.61 -6.00
CA TYR A 356 -5.64 -11.35 -4.95
C TYR A 356 -4.60 -10.31 -5.33
N HIS A 357 -4.69 -9.70 -6.52
CA HIS A 357 -3.73 -8.71 -6.99
C HIS A 357 -4.42 -7.58 -7.74
N LEU A 358 -3.87 -6.37 -7.64
CA LEU A 358 -4.28 -5.23 -8.45
C LEU A 358 -3.23 -4.97 -9.54
N PRO A 359 -3.57 -5.16 -10.83
CA PRO A 359 -2.63 -4.93 -11.93
C PRO A 359 -1.95 -3.56 -11.85
N GLY A 360 -0.65 -3.55 -12.10
CA GLY A 360 0.18 -2.36 -12.07
C GLY A 360 0.77 -2.02 -10.71
N TYR A 361 0.41 -2.78 -9.67
CA TYR A 361 1.03 -2.66 -8.36
C TYR A 361 2.54 -2.97 -8.38
N TRP A 362 3.08 -3.68 -9.37
CA TRP A 362 4.53 -3.94 -9.50
C TRP A 362 5.17 -3.40 -10.80
N ASN A 363 4.53 -2.43 -11.47
CA ASN A 363 4.92 -1.95 -12.80
C ASN A 363 6.39 -1.49 -12.95
N ASP A 364 7.00 -0.96 -11.89
CA ASP A 364 8.40 -0.50 -11.94
C ASP A 364 9.41 -1.65 -12.05
N LYS A 365 8.97 -2.88 -11.77
CA LYS A 365 9.84 -4.07 -11.70
C LYS A 365 9.48 -5.11 -12.75
N ILE A 366 8.20 -5.23 -13.10
CA ILE A 366 7.68 -6.20 -14.06
C ILE A 366 6.52 -5.57 -14.86
N ASP A 367 6.27 -6.03 -16.08
CA ASP A 367 4.99 -5.74 -16.74
C ASP A 367 3.90 -6.52 -16.00
N ASP A 368 3.12 -5.84 -15.18
CA ASP A 368 2.21 -6.45 -14.23
C ASP A 368 0.77 -6.38 -14.75
N LYS A 369 0.26 -7.53 -15.23
CA LYS A 369 -1.13 -7.73 -15.63
C LYS A 369 -1.86 -8.71 -14.73
N ARG A 370 -1.25 -9.23 -13.66
CA ARG A 370 -1.87 -10.29 -12.83
C ARG A 370 -3.12 -9.74 -12.15
N ILE A 371 -4.19 -10.53 -12.12
CA ILE A 371 -5.36 -10.24 -11.28
C ILE A 371 -5.48 -11.30 -10.18
N GLY A 372 -5.29 -12.56 -10.55
CA GLY A 372 -5.74 -13.65 -9.71
C GLY A 372 -5.64 -15.03 -10.32
N SER A 373 -6.47 -15.94 -9.80
CA SER A 373 -6.66 -17.30 -10.32
C SER A 373 -8.15 -17.62 -10.43
N PHE A 374 -8.54 -18.35 -11.47
CA PHE A 374 -9.84 -19.01 -11.59
C PHE A 374 -9.70 -20.51 -11.29
N TYR A 375 -10.63 -21.06 -10.52
CA TYR A 375 -10.69 -22.47 -10.16
C TYR A 375 -12.00 -23.07 -10.65
N THR A 376 -11.91 -24.09 -11.49
CA THR A 376 -13.07 -24.88 -11.95
C THR A 376 -13.61 -25.77 -10.83
N PRO A 377 -14.83 -26.35 -10.97
CA PRO A 377 -15.43 -27.19 -9.94
C PRO A 377 -14.64 -28.47 -9.64
N ASP A 378 -13.82 -28.96 -10.58
CA ASP A 378 -12.91 -30.08 -10.40
C ASP A 378 -11.57 -29.71 -9.73
N GLY A 379 -11.35 -28.41 -9.49
CA GLY A 379 -10.17 -27.87 -8.82
C GLY A 379 -9.00 -27.49 -9.74
N SER A 380 -9.17 -27.58 -11.07
CA SER A 380 -8.17 -27.09 -12.03
C SER A 380 -7.99 -25.58 -11.87
N ALA A 381 -6.74 -25.10 -11.93
CA ALA A 381 -6.40 -23.70 -11.68
C ALA A 381 -5.95 -23.00 -12.96
N TYR A 382 -6.43 -21.78 -13.16
CA TYR A 382 -6.11 -20.93 -14.30
C TYR A 382 -5.70 -19.54 -13.84
N LYS A 383 -4.48 -19.16 -14.14
CA LYS A 383 -3.94 -17.82 -13.93
C LYS A 383 -4.64 -16.82 -14.84
N ILE A 384 -5.16 -15.74 -14.24
CA ILE A 384 -5.87 -14.70 -14.96
C ILE A 384 -5.10 -13.37 -14.94
N ASN A 385 -5.09 -12.71 -16.10
CA ASN A 385 -4.42 -11.43 -16.31
C ASN A 385 -5.40 -10.42 -16.91
N GLY A 386 -5.14 -9.14 -16.74
CA GLY A 386 -6.00 -8.07 -17.23
C GLY A 386 -5.73 -6.71 -16.59
N SER A 387 -6.80 -5.92 -16.40
CA SER A 387 -6.78 -4.56 -15.86
C SER A 387 -8.01 -4.30 -14.99
N ILE A 388 -7.86 -3.42 -14.01
CA ILE A 388 -8.96 -2.89 -13.19
C ILE A 388 -8.90 -1.37 -13.28
N GLU A 389 -10.01 -0.73 -13.65
CA GLU A 389 -10.13 0.72 -13.80
C GLU A 389 -11.45 1.19 -13.19
N GLY A 390 -11.39 1.89 -12.04
CA GLY A 390 -12.58 2.30 -11.31
C GLY A 390 -13.43 1.10 -10.90
N ASN A 391 -14.68 1.06 -11.37
CA ASN A 391 -15.61 -0.06 -11.14
C ASN A 391 -15.65 -1.08 -12.28
N LYS A 392 -14.71 -1.05 -13.23
CA LYS A 392 -14.62 -2.01 -14.34
C LYS A 392 -13.41 -2.93 -14.15
N ILE A 393 -13.64 -4.23 -14.35
CA ILE A 393 -12.57 -5.24 -14.46
C ILE A 393 -12.60 -5.85 -15.87
N THR A 394 -11.42 -5.94 -16.49
CA THR A 394 -11.21 -6.68 -17.74
C THR A 394 -10.21 -7.78 -17.48
N PHE A 395 -10.53 -9.03 -17.78
CA PHE A 395 -9.60 -10.14 -17.56
C PHE A 395 -9.71 -11.23 -18.63
N TYR A 396 -8.69 -12.05 -18.73
CA TYR A 396 -8.57 -13.09 -19.75
C TYR A 396 -8.39 -14.45 -19.09
N LEU A 397 -9.19 -15.43 -19.53
CA LEU A 397 -9.09 -16.83 -19.13
C LEU A 397 -8.63 -17.65 -20.34
N ASP A 398 -7.37 -18.08 -20.31
CA ASP A 398 -6.77 -18.89 -21.35
C ASP A 398 -6.73 -20.36 -20.93
N GLY A 399 -7.70 -21.14 -21.42
CA GLY A 399 -7.78 -22.57 -21.15
C GLY A 399 -6.61 -23.37 -21.73
N SER A 400 -5.87 -22.82 -22.70
CA SER A 400 -4.70 -23.46 -23.30
C SER A 400 -3.40 -23.16 -22.54
N ASN A 401 -3.42 -22.15 -21.67
CA ASN A 401 -2.28 -21.71 -20.86
C ASN A 401 -2.71 -21.47 -19.40
N PRO A 402 -2.95 -22.55 -18.62
CA PRO A 402 -3.44 -22.44 -17.25
C PRO A 402 -2.47 -21.71 -16.31
N ASN A 403 -1.17 -21.67 -16.62
CA ASN A 403 -0.18 -20.93 -15.85
C ASN A 403 0.38 -19.74 -16.64
N ALA A 404 -0.49 -18.87 -17.16
CA ALA A 404 -0.08 -17.69 -17.90
C ALA A 404 0.85 -16.76 -17.07
N HIS A 405 1.94 -16.30 -17.69
CA HIS A 405 2.89 -15.35 -17.10
C HIS A 405 2.18 -14.05 -16.72
N TRP A 406 2.48 -13.47 -15.56
CA TRP A 406 1.79 -12.27 -15.03
C TRP A 406 1.84 -11.05 -15.96
N GLY A 407 2.82 -10.99 -16.86
CA GLY A 407 2.96 -9.92 -17.87
C GLY A 407 2.34 -10.19 -19.23
N THR A 408 1.64 -11.32 -19.42
CA THR A 408 1.05 -11.67 -20.72
C THR A 408 -0.47 -11.61 -20.69
N ILE A 409 -1.09 -10.93 -21.64
CA ILE A 409 -2.52 -11.07 -21.91
C ILE A 409 -2.73 -12.28 -22.81
N GLY A 410 -3.50 -13.28 -22.34
CA GLY A 410 -3.82 -14.47 -23.13
C GLY A 410 -4.77 -14.18 -24.28
N ASP A 411 -4.82 -15.09 -25.26
CA ASP A 411 -5.73 -15.04 -26.41
C ASP A 411 -7.05 -15.83 -26.18
N GLY A 412 -7.27 -16.27 -24.94
CA GLY A 412 -8.47 -16.95 -24.51
C GLY A 412 -9.70 -16.04 -24.37
N ARG A 413 -10.64 -16.47 -23.53
CA ARG A 413 -11.91 -15.79 -23.30
C ARG A 413 -11.68 -14.47 -22.56
N LYS A 414 -12.12 -13.35 -23.14
CA LYS A 414 -12.03 -12.00 -22.55
C LYS A 414 -13.31 -11.69 -21.77
N PHE A 415 -13.21 -11.23 -20.54
CA PHE A 415 -14.31 -10.78 -19.69
C PHE A 415 -14.24 -9.27 -19.47
N GLU A 416 -15.39 -8.59 -19.48
CA GLU A 416 -15.53 -7.15 -19.18
C GLU A 416 -16.71 -6.94 -18.24
N TYR A 417 -16.44 -6.89 -16.93
CA TYR A 417 -17.47 -6.82 -15.88
C TYR A 417 -17.41 -5.51 -15.13
N TYR A 418 -18.58 -5.09 -14.62
CA TYR A 418 -18.73 -3.90 -13.80
C TYR A 418 -19.19 -4.28 -12.40
N LEU A 419 -18.51 -3.72 -11.40
CA LEU A 419 -18.84 -3.89 -9.99
C LEU A 419 -20.00 -2.97 -9.62
N SER A 420 -20.98 -3.56 -8.93
CA SER A 420 -22.04 -2.85 -8.23
C SER A 420 -21.70 -2.74 -6.74
N ASP A 421 -22.38 -1.84 -6.05
CA ASP A 421 -22.14 -1.62 -4.63
C ASP A 421 -22.42 -2.85 -3.77
N ASP A 422 -23.30 -3.77 -4.18
CA ASP A 422 -23.72 -4.94 -3.38
C ASP A 422 -22.78 -6.17 -3.48
N ASP A 423 -21.48 -5.94 -3.73
CA ASP A 423 -20.47 -7.01 -3.91
C ASP A 423 -20.88 -8.05 -4.98
N TYR A 424 -21.48 -7.53 -6.04
CA TYR A 424 -21.92 -8.23 -7.24
C TYR A 424 -21.30 -7.56 -8.46
N MET A 425 -20.79 -8.35 -9.40
CA MET A 425 -20.32 -7.84 -10.69
C MET A 425 -20.91 -8.61 -11.85
N ALA A 426 -21.16 -7.93 -12.97
CA ALA A 426 -21.71 -8.55 -14.18
C ALA A 426 -21.26 -7.83 -15.44
N GLY A 427 -21.37 -8.52 -16.56
CA GLY A 427 -21.04 -7.97 -17.87
C GLY A 427 -21.02 -9.05 -18.95
N PHE A 428 -20.08 -8.90 -19.88
CA PHE A 428 -19.94 -9.79 -21.03
C PHE A 428 -18.61 -10.51 -21.02
N HIS A 429 -18.58 -11.63 -21.72
CA HIS A 429 -17.33 -12.20 -22.18
C HIS A 429 -17.39 -12.50 -23.67
N THR A 430 -16.24 -12.46 -24.31
CA THR A 430 -16.06 -12.74 -25.74
C THR A 430 -15.11 -13.93 -25.90
N ASP A 431 -15.57 -14.93 -26.62
CA ASP A 431 -14.79 -16.13 -26.96
C ASP A 431 -13.79 -15.82 -28.08
N PRO A 432 -12.75 -16.67 -28.27
CA PRO A 432 -11.81 -16.52 -29.39
C PRO A 432 -12.47 -16.54 -30.78
N ASP A 433 -13.67 -17.13 -30.90
CA ASP A 433 -14.47 -17.11 -32.15
C ASP A 433 -15.27 -15.81 -32.36
N GLY A 434 -15.20 -14.87 -31.41
CA GLY A 434 -15.87 -13.58 -31.44
C GLY A 434 -17.30 -13.58 -30.91
N LYS A 435 -17.86 -14.72 -30.47
CA LYS A 435 -19.18 -14.74 -29.84
C LYS A 435 -19.14 -14.13 -28.47
N MET A 436 -20.24 -13.46 -28.11
CA MET A 436 -20.37 -12.74 -26.86
C MET A 436 -21.52 -13.32 -26.03
N TYR A 437 -21.27 -13.52 -24.74
CA TYR A 437 -22.28 -14.01 -23.80
C TYR A 437 -22.24 -13.21 -22.50
N ALA A 438 -23.33 -13.25 -21.75
CA ALA A 438 -23.41 -12.62 -20.45
C ALA A 438 -22.85 -13.54 -19.35
N GLY A 439 -22.42 -12.93 -18.25
CA GLY A 439 -22.08 -13.65 -17.03
C GLY A 439 -22.05 -12.72 -15.83
N TYR A 440 -21.86 -13.30 -14.65
CA TYR A 440 -21.80 -12.56 -13.40
C TYR A 440 -20.91 -13.25 -12.37
N ALA A 441 -20.50 -12.50 -11.35
CA ALA A 441 -19.84 -13.05 -10.19
C ALA A 441 -20.34 -12.38 -8.90
N LYS A 442 -20.27 -13.10 -7.78
CA LYS A 442 -20.72 -12.60 -6.47
C LYS A 442 -19.81 -13.06 -5.33
N LYS A 443 -19.57 -12.19 -4.34
CA LYS A 443 -18.99 -12.61 -3.05
C LYS A 443 -20.05 -13.34 -2.22
N GLY A 444 -19.73 -14.54 -1.72
CA GLY A 444 -20.69 -15.41 -1.03
C GLY A 444 -21.58 -16.22 -1.99
N SER A 445 -22.70 -16.75 -1.51
CA SER A 445 -23.49 -17.75 -2.27
C SER A 445 -24.04 -17.23 -3.60
N LEU A 446 -24.00 -18.11 -4.61
CA LEU A 446 -24.69 -17.92 -5.88
C LEU A 446 -26.20 -17.70 -5.67
N PHE A 447 -26.85 -17.11 -6.67
CA PHE A 447 -28.29 -17.01 -6.69
C PHE A 447 -28.93 -18.41 -6.73
N SER A 448 -30.06 -18.58 -6.04
CA SER A 448 -30.85 -19.80 -6.17
C SER A 448 -31.35 -19.94 -7.61
N GLU A 449 -31.47 -21.18 -8.10
CA GLU A 449 -32.05 -21.44 -9.43
C GLU A 449 -33.40 -20.71 -9.59
N GLY A 450 -33.58 -20.05 -10.74
CA GLY A 450 -34.77 -19.26 -11.04
C GLY A 450 -34.87 -17.90 -10.34
N ALA A 451 -33.89 -17.51 -9.52
CA ALA A 451 -33.80 -16.15 -9.03
C ALA A 451 -33.62 -15.17 -10.19
N THR A 452 -34.28 -14.03 -10.11
CA THR A 452 -33.99 -12.91 -10.99
C THR A 452 -32.60 -12.41 -10.64
N THR A 453 -31.65 -12.56 -11.56
CA THR A 453 -30.36 -11.86 -11.45
C THR A 453 -30.65 -10.36 -11.44
N PRO A 454 -29.96 -9.57 -10.60
CA PRO A 454 -29.98 -8.12 -10.72
C PRO A 454 -29.67 -7.79 -12.19
N ARG A 455 -30.64 -7.22 -12.90
CA ARG A 455 -30.49 -6.90 -14.32
C ARG A 455 -29.24 -6.02 -14.47
N PRO A 456 -28.25 -6.33 -15.34
CA PRO A 456 -27.15 -5.42 -15.62
C PRO A 456 -27.63 -3.99 -15.86
N TYR A 457 -26.86 -3.07 -15.29
CA TYR A 457 -27.22 -1.70 -15.01
C TYR A 457 -27.35 -0.77 -16.22
N LEU A 458 -27.41 -1.28 -17.46
CA LEU A 458 -27.76 -0.49 -18.66
C LEU A 458 -28.52 -1.37 -19.68
N PRO A 459 -29.64 -0.90 -20.27
CA PRO A 459 -30.33 -1.59 -21.36
C PRO A 459 -29.42 -1.97 -22.54
N GLU A 460 -28.38 -1.18 -22.78
CA GLU A 460 -27.31 -1.38 -23.77
C GLU A 460 -26.55 -2.70 -23.57
N SER A 461 -26.53 -3.21 -22.35
CA SER A 461 -26.00 -4.54 -21.98
C SER A 461 -26.80 -5.67 -22.66
N TYR A 462 -27.98 -5.40 -23.19
CA TYR A 462 -28.84 -6.43 -23.79
C TYR A 462 -29.10 -6.25 -25.27
N GLU A 463 -28.77 -5.10 -25.87
CA GLU A 463 -29.20 -4.78 -27.24
C GLU A 463 -28.61 -5.72 -28.32
N ASN A 464 -27.64 -6.57 -27.97
CA ASN A 464 -27.11 -7.63 -28.86
C ASN A 464 -27.11 -9.06 -28.26
N SER A 465 -27.64 -9.30 -27.05
CA SER A 465 -27.73 -10.67 -26.52
C SER A 465 -29.11 -11.27 -26.84
N THR A 466 -29.23 -11.94 -27.99
CA THR A 466 -30.42 -12.73 -28.30
C THR A 466 -30.46 -13.99 -27.45
N TRP A 467 -31.06 -13.89 -26.27
CA TRP A 467 -31.57 -15.05 -25.54
C TRP A 467 -32.92 -15.42 -26.17
N ILE A 468 -32.91 -16.40 -27.08
CA ILE A 468 -34.13 -17.12 -27.47
C ILE A 468 -34.40 -18.14 -26.37
N LEU A 469 -35.52 -17.99 -25.67
CA LEU A 469 -36.10 -19.03 -24.82
C LEU A 469 -36.67 -20.17 -25.66
#